data_AF-A0A5K1G3F7-F1
#
_entry.id   AF-A0A5K1G3F7-F1
#
_cell.length_a   1.000
_cell.length_b   1.000
_cell.length_c   1.000
_cell.angle_alpha   90.00
_cell.angle_beta   90.00
_cell.angle_gamma   90.00
#
_symmetry.space_group_name_H-M   'P 1'
#
loop_
_entity.id
_entity.type
_entity.pdbx_description
1 polymer ?
#
loop_
_entity_poly.entity_id
_entity_poly.type
_entity_poly.pdbx_seq_one_letter_code
_entity_poly.pdbx_strand_id
1 'polypeptide(L)'
;YVLYTAYTLTTAVTEWSSMLYSIIYTSLPTVAVGIMDTDLSHNTLLKYPQLYGAGQRQESYNARLFWLTMIDTLWQSAVIFYMPYCTYRISTMDASRLGDLWTLAAVIVVNIHLAMDVMCWTWITHAVIWGSMVATCICVILIDSIPELPGF
;
A
#
# COMPACT_ATOMS: atom_id res chain seq x y z
N TYR A 1 -16.40 5.72 3.19
CA TYR A 1 -16.99 5.67 4.55
C TYR A 1 -17.88 6.88 4.84
N VAL A 2 -17.39 8.12 4.73
CA VAL A 2 -18.14 9.38 5.03
C VAL A 2 -19.56 9.46 4.42
N LEU A 3 -19.76 9.00 3.18
CA LEU A 3 -21.08 8.98 2.54
C LEU A 3 -22.10 8.09 3.28
N TYR A 4 -21.64 7.01 3.91
CA TYR A 4 -22.48 6.06 4.64
C TYR A 4 -22.72 6.48 6.09
N THR A 5 -21.93 7.41 6.62
CA THR A 5 -22.09 7.96 7.97
C THR A 5 -22.74 9.34 7.97
N ALA A 6 -23.45 9.73 6.90
CA ALA A 6 -24.10 11.03 6.78
C ALA A 6 -23.17 12.23 7.05
N TYR A 7 -21.91 12.13 6.61
CA TYR A 7 -20.90 13.20 6.74
C TYR A 7 -20.47 13.55 8.18
N THR A 8 -20.68 12.66 9.15
CA THR A 8 -20.28 12.85 10.56
C THR A 8 -18.77 12.81 10.82
N LEU A 9 -17.95 12.59 9.78
CA LEU A 9 -16.48 12.51 9.83
C LEU A 9 -15.91 11.43 10.76
N THR A 10 -16.74 10.53 11.27
CA THR A 10 -16.30 9.37 12.05
C THR A 10 -15.45 8.44 11.19
N THR A 11 -14.38 7.87 11.73
CA THR A 11 -13.52 6.88 11.07
C THR A 11 -13.67 5.52 11.74
N ALA A 12 -13.76 4.46 10.94
CA ALA A 12 -13.71 3.08 11.46
C ALA A 12 -12.28 2.61 11.79
N VAL A 13 -11.29 3.22 11.13
CA VAL A 13 -9.87 2.93 11.31
C VAL A 13 -9.34 3.73 12.49
N THR A 14 -8.54 3.08 13.34
CA THR A 14 -7.89 3.71 14.49
C THR A 14 -6.79 4.68 14.05
N GLU A 15 -6.57 5.73 14.83
CA GLU A 15 -5.54 6.74 14.52
C GLU A 15 -4.15 6.12 14.40
N TRP A 16 -3.81 5.23 15.34
CA TRP A 16 -2.55 4.50 15.33
C TRP A 16 -2.36 3.65 14.08
N SER A 17 -3.40 2.94 13.63
CA SER A 17 -3.30 2.16 12.40
C SER A 17 -3.12 3.04 11.17
N SER A 18 -3.73 4.23 11.13
CA SER A 18 -3.55 5.20 10.03
C SER A 18 -2.12 5.76 9.99
N MET A 19 -1.55 6.07 11.15
CA MET A 19 -0.16 6.54 11.27
C MET A 19 0.84 5.45 10.84
N LEU A 20 0.67 4.23 11.35
CA LEU A 20 1.55 3.10 11.02
C LEU A 20 1.43 2.69 9.55
N TYR A 21 0.24 2.82 8.95
CA TYR A 21 0.03 2.59 7.53
C TYR A 21 0.94 3.46 6.66
N SER A 22 0.97 4.76 6.94
CA SER A 22 1.74 5.71 6.14
C SER A 22 3.25 5.58 6.38
N ILE A 23 3.66 5.38 7.63
CA ILE A 23 5.08 5.41 8.01
C ILE A 23 5.74 4.05 7.79
N ILE A 24 5.13 2.95 8.26
CA ILE A 24 5.79 1.65 8.30
C ILE A 24 5.35 0.80 7.12
N TYR A 25 4.03 0.57 6.97
CA TYR A 25 3.54 -0.48 6.07
C TYR A 25 3.68 -0.14 4.58
N THR A 26 3.70 1.14 4.24
CA THR A 26 3.78 1.60 2.84
C THR A 26 5.12 2.27 2.53
N SER A 27 5.65 3.14 3.38
CA SER A 27 6.88 3.86 3.05
C SER A 27 8.14 2.98 3.12
N LEU A 28 8.26 2.08 4.11
CA LEU A 28 9.44 1.21 4.22
C LEU A 28 9.62 0.29 3.00
N PRO A 29 8.60 -0.46 2.55
CA PRO A 29 8.77 -1.32 1.38
C PRO A 29 8.98 -0.52 0.10
N THR A 30 8.29 0.61 -0.10
CA THR A 30 8.45 1.44 -1.30
C THR A 30 9.84 2.07 -1.38
N VAL A 31 10.39 2.55 -0.25
CA VAL A 31 11.75 3.11 -0.20
C VAL A 31 12.78 2.00 -0.41
N ALA A 32 12.63 0.85 0.25
CA ALA A 32 13.57 -0.26 0.10
C ALA A 32 13.60 -0.81 -1.32
N VAL A 33 12.43 -0.98 -1.95
CA VAL A 33 12.31 -1.36 -3.36
C VAL A 33 12.91 -0.27 -4.24
N GLY A 34 12.60 1.01 -4.02
CA GLY A 34 13.14 2.11 -4.83
C GLY A 34 14.67 2.26 -4.77
N ILE A 35 15.32 1.85 -3.68
CA ILE A 35 16.79 1.86 -3.56
C ILE A 35 17.42 0.64 -4.26
N MET A 36 16.72 -0.50 -4.26
CA MET A 36 17.29 -1.80 -4.62
C MET A 36 16.88 -2.29 -6.00
N ASP A 37 15.77 -1.78 -6.54
CA ASP A 37 15.32 -2.09 -7.89
C ASP A 37 16.23 -1.36 -8.88
N THR A 38 17.17 -2.12 -9.44
CA THR A 38 18.11 -1.64 -10.45
C THR A 38 17.92 -2.48 -11.70
N ASP A 39 17.23 -1.92 -12.69
CA ASP A 39 16.86 -2.63 -13.93
C ASP A 39 18.06 -3.09 -14.76
N LEU A 40 19.20 -2.39 -14.64
CA LEU A 40 20.38 -2.59 -15.47
C LEU A 40 21.65 -2.57 -14.63
N SER A 41 22.47 -3.61 -14.79
CA SER A 41 23.81 -3.61 -14.19
C SER A 41 24.65 -2.44 -14.72
N HIS A 42 25.50 -1.87 -13.86
CA HIS A 42 26.36 -0.73 -14.20
C HIS A 42 27.17 -0.97 -15.49
N ASN A 43 27.65 -2.21 -15.68
CA ASN A 43 28.42 -2.60 -16.85
C ASN A 43 27.59 -2.57 -18.15
N THR A 44 26.31 -2.94 -18.08
CA THR A 44 25.40 -2.88 -19.23
C THR A 44 25.09 -1.44 -19.62
N LEU A 45 24.91 -0.55 -18.64
CA LEU A 45 24.65 0.87 -18.87
C LEU A 45 25.82 1.57 -19.59
N LEU A 46 27.06 1.25 -19.20
CA LEU A 46 28.27 1.78 -19.85
C LEU A 46 28.45 1.24 -21.28
N LYS A 47 28.04 -0.01 -21.54
CA LYS A 47 28.14 -0.63 -22.87
C LYS A 47 27.12 -0.08 -23.87
N TYR A 48 25.96 0.37 -23.40
CA TYR A 48 24.86 0.87 -24.24
C TYR A 48 24.35 2.25 -23.77
N PRO A 49 25.09 3.34 -24.05
CA PRO A 49 24.72 4.69 -23.60
C PRO A 49 23.40 5.20 -24.20
N GLN A 50 22.93 4.57 -25.28
CA GLN A 50 21.64 4.91 -25.93
C GLN A 50 20.43 4.71 -25.00
N LEU A 51 20.53 3.81 -24.00
CA LEU A 51 19.46 3.58 -23.00
C LEU A 51 19.19 4.82 -22.14
N TYR A 52 20.17 5.70 -21.95
CA TYR A 52 20.00 6.94 -21.18
C TYR A 52 19.08 7.94 -21.89
N GLY A 53 18.97 7.87 -23.23
CA GLY A 53 18.11 8.74 -24.02
C GLY A 53 16.62 8.59 -23.69
N ALA A 54 16.18 7.41 -23.23
CA ALA A 54 14.81 7.18 -22.80
C ALA A 54 14.43 8.05 -21.59
N GLY A 55 15.36 8.20 -20.64
CA GLY A 55 15.18 9.08 -19.47
C GLY A 55 15.14 10.56 -19.85
N GLN A 56 16.04 10.99 -20.76
CA GLN A 56 16.06 12.38 -21.25
C GLN A 56 14.79 12.78 -22.00
N ARG A 57 14.12 11.82 -22.64
CA ARG A 57 12.88 12.03 -23.39
C ARG A 57 11.63 12.00 -22.50
N GLN A 58 11.79 11.86 -21.19
CA GLN A 58 10.71 11.80 -20.19
C GLN A 58 9.65 10.73 -20.47
N GLU A 59 10.02 9.65 -21.18
CA GLU A 59 9.10 8.56 -21.50
C GLU A 59 8.68 7.80 -20.23
N SER A 60 9.58 7.70 -19.23
CA SER A 60 9.32 7.03 -17.95
C SER A 60 8.46 7.85 -16.99
N TYR A 61 8.45 9.19 -17.09
CA TYR A 61 7.68 10.06 -16.20
C TYR A 61 6.87 11.06 -17.01
N ASN A 62 5.69 10.61 -17.43
CA ASN A 62 4.76 11.39 -18.23
C ASN A 62 3.48 11.69 -17.43
N ALA A 63 2.92 12.89 -17.60
CA ALA A 63 1.64 13.28 -17.00
C ALA A 63 0.51 12.30 -17.35
N ARG A 64 0.55 11.69 -18.55
CA ARG A 64 -0.42 10.66 -18.94
C ARG A 64 -0.35 9.42 -18.03
N LEU A 65 0.86 8.93 -17.75
CA LEU A 65 1.07 7.78 -16.88
C LEU A 65 0.62 8.11 -15.45
N PHE A 66 0.94 9.30 -14.95
CA PHE A 66 0.48 9.78 -13.65
C PHE A 66 -1.06 9.73 -13.51
N TRP A 67 -1.80 10.26 -14.49
CA TRP A 67 -3.27 10.21 -14.46
C TRP A 67 -3.83 8.79 -14.56
N LEU A 68 -3.19 7.90 -15.33
CA LEU A 68 -3.59 6.49 -15.38
C LEU A 68 -3.39 5.80 -14.03
N THR A 69 -2.23 5.98 -13.40
CA THR A 69 -1.93 5.44 -12.06
C THR A 69 -2.90 6.00 -11.01
N MET A 70 -3.27 7.28 -11.12
CA MET A 70 -4.25 7.90 -10.21
C MET A 70 -5.63 7.23 -10.35
N ILE A 71 -6.11 6.99 -11.57
CA ILE A 71 -7.40 6.32 -11.82
C ILE A 71 -7.35 4.87 -11.32
N ASP A 72 -6.25 4.16 -11.56
CA ASP A 72 -6.07 2.79 -11.07
C ASP A 72 -6.08 2.73 -9.54
N THR A 73 -5.37 3.65 -8.87
CA THR A 73 -5.35 3.74 -7.41
C THR A 73 -6.75 4.06 -6.85
N LEU A 74 -7.50 4.95 -7.50
CA LEU A 74 -8.89 5.25 -7.13
C LEU A 74 -9.77 4.00 -7.25
N TRP A 75 -9.64 3.26 -8.34
CA TRP A 75 -10.34 2.00 -8.53
C TRP A 75 -10.00 0.98 -7.45
N GLN A 76 -8.72 0.75 -7.15
CA GLN A 76 -8.27 -0.16 -6.09
C GLN A 76 -8.86 0.25 -4.73
N SER A 77 -8.83 1.54 -4.38
CA SER A 77 -9.40 2.04 -3.11
C SER A 77 -10.89 1.77 -2.99
N ALA A 78 -11.65 1.89 -4.10
CA ALA A 78 -13.07 1.59 -4.13
C ALA A 78 -13.30 0.09 -3.90
N VAL A 79 -12.53 -0.78 -4.55
CA VAL A 79 -12.62 -2.24 -4.37
C VAL A 79 -12.31 -2.64 -2.92
N ILE A 80 -11.25 -2.10 -2.32
CA ILE A 80 -10.89 -2.35 -0.92
C ILE A 80 -12.02 -1.92 0.02
N PHE A 81 -12.68 -0.80 -0.25
CA PHE A 81 -13.82 -0.35 0.55
C PHE A 81 -15.03 -1.28 0.40
N TYR A 82 -15.43 -1.59 -0.84
CA TYR A 82 -16.65 -2.34 -1.13
C TYR A 82 -16.56 -3.83 -0.81
N MET A 83 -15.38 -4.45 -0.89
CA MET A 83 -15.24 -5.90 -0.67
C MET A 83 -15.65 -6.32 0.76
N PRO A 84 -15.11 -5.74 1.86
CA PRO A 84 -15.57 -6.04 3.21
C PRO A 84 -16.99 -5.51 3.46
N TYR A 85 -17.34 -4.35 2.90
CA TYR A 85 -18.67 -3.77 3.11
C TYR A 85 -19.79 -4.65 2.56
N CYS A 86 -19.61 -5.24 1.37
CA CYS A 86 -20.59 -6.13 0.76
C CYS A 86 -20.68 -7.50 1.45
N THR A 87 -19.53 -8.05 1.87
CA THR A 87 -19.48 -9.37 2.53
C THR A 87 -20.10 -9.34 3.92
N TYR A 88 -19.87 -8.27 4.69
CA TYR A 88 -20.35 -8.16 6.07
C TYR A 88 -21.66 -7.36 6.21
N ARG A 89 -22.36 -7.08 5.10
CA ARG A 89 -23.62 -6.32 5.09
C ARG A 89 -24.74 -6.96 5.93
N ILE A 90 -24.67 -8.27 6.16
CA ILE A 90 -25.70 -9.07 6.85
C ILE A 90 -25.27 -9.45 8.28
N SER A 91 -23.97 -9.32 8.60
CA SER A 91 -23.40 -9.70 9.89
C SER A 91 -23.29 -8.50 10.84
N THR A 92 -23.56 -8.73 12.13
CA THR A 92 -23.36 -7.76 13.22
C THR A 92 -21.87 -7.65 13.57
N MET A 93 -21.06 -7.07 12.69
CA MET A 93 -19.66 -6.78 12.96
C MET A 93 -19.52 -5.33 13.46
N ASP A 94 -18.72 -5.14 14.51
CA ASP A 94 -18.39 -3.81 15.02
C ASP A 94 -17.59 -3.00 14.01
N ALA A 95 -17.77 -1.68 14.01
CA ALA A 95 -17.08 -0.78 13.08
C ALA A 95 -15.55 -0.83 13.22
N SER A 96 -15.03 -1.08 14.42
CA SER A 96 -13.59 -1.24 14.69
C SER A 96 -12.99 -2.42 13.92
N ARG A 97 -13.64 -3.60 13.98
CA ARG A 97 -13.19 -4.80 13.26
C ARG A 97 -13.24 -4.63 11.74
N LEU A 98 -14.22 -3.88 11.23
CA LEU A 98 -14.26 -3.49 9.82
C LEU A 98 -13.10 -2.57 9.45
N GLY A 99 -12.73 -1.64 10.34
CA GLY A 99 -11.54 -0.81 10.20
C GLY A 99 -10.26 -1.63 10.07
N ASP A 100 -10.06 -2.63 10.94
CA ASP A 100 -8.90 -3.51 10.89
C ASP A 100 -8.85 -4.34 9.60
N LEU A 101 -10.00 -4.86 9.14
CA LEU A 101 -10.08 -5.55 7.86
C LEU A 101 -9.73 -4.63 6.68
N TRP A 102 -10.20 -3.37 6.69
CA TRP A 102 -9.84 -2.40 5.66
C TRP A 102 -8.34 -2.08 5.67
N THR A 103 -7.73 -1.93 6.83
CA THR A 103 -6.29 -1.65 6.93
C THR A 103 -5.44 -2.81 6.42
N LEU A 104 -5.77 -4.05 6.81
CA LEU A 104 -5.09 -5.25 6.31
C LEU A 104 -5.26 -5.39 4.79
N ALA A 105 -6.47 -5.24 4.28
CA ALA A 105 -6.73 -5.32 2.84
C ALA A 105 -5.96 -4.24 2.06
N ALA A 106 -5.93 -3.00 2.55
CA ALA A 106 -5.21 -1.91 1.92
C ALA A 106 -3.70 -2.18 1.86
N VAL A 107 -3.09 -2.63 2.96
CA VAL A 107 -1.66 -2.95 2.98
C VAL A 107 -1.33 -4.09 2.01
N ILE A 108 -2.14 -5.15 2.00
CA ILE A 108 -1.91 -6.29 1.10
C ILE A 108 -1.98 -5.84 -0.36
N VAL A 109 -3.03 -5.10 -0.74
CA VAL A 109 -3.20 -4.62 -2.12
C VAL A 109 -2.05 -3.70 -2.53
N VAL A 110 -1.63 -2.76 -1.68
CA VAL A 110 -0.50 -1.86 -1.98
C VAL A 110 0.82 -2.63 -2.11
N ASN A 111 1.08 -3.61 -1.24
CA ASN A 111 2.28 -4.43 -1.34
C ASN A 111 2.28 -5.31 -2.60
N ILE A 112 1.12 -5.82 -3.01
CA ILE A 112 0.97 -6.56 -4.28
C ILE A 112 1.15 -5.64 -5.49
N HIS A 113 0.59 -4.43 -5.45
CA HIS A 113 0.79 -3.44 -6.51
C HIS A 113 2.27 -3.09 -6.66
N LEU A 114 2.94 -2.79 -5.54
CA LEU A 114 4.39 -2.57 -5.50
C LEU A 114 5.16 -3.79 -6.05
N ALA A 115 4.78 -5.00 -5.66
CA ALA A 115 5.39 -6.23 -6.16
C ALA A 115 5.26 -6.40 -7.68
N MET A 116 4.15 -5.95 -8.27
CA MET A 116 3.96 -5.98 -9.73
C MET A 116 4.83 -4.94 -10.44
N ASP A 117 5.11 -3.80 -9.80
CA ASP A 117 5.96 -2.75 -10.35
C ASP A 117 7.46 -3.08 -10.28
N VAL A 118 7.87 -4.03 -9.43
CA VAL A 118 9.27 -4.46 -9.31
C VAL A 118 9.72 -5.19 -10.57
N MET A 119 10.76 -4.67 -11.21
CA MET A 119 11.32 -5.28 -12.42
C MET A 119 12.35 -6.37 -12.08
N CYS A 120 13.18 -6.15 -11.05
CA CYS A 120 14.24 -7.08 -10.65
C CYS A 120 13.97 -7.71 -9.27
N TRP A 121 13.46 -8.94 -9.28
CA TRP A 121 13.23 -9.71 -8.06
C TRP A 121 14.54 -10.16 -7.41
N THR A 122 14.87 -9.56 -6.26
CA THR A 122 15.97 -9.99 -5.41
C THR A 122 15.43 -10.66 -4.15
N TRP A 123 16.27 -11.45 -3.47
CA TRP A 123 15.89 -12.05 -2.19
C TRP A 123 15.49 -10.99 -1.15
N ILE A 124 16.15 -9.83 -1.18
CA ILE A 124 15.91 -8.76 -0.21
C ILE A 124 14.58 -8.06 -0.50
N THR A 125 14.22 -7.79 -1.77
CA THR A 125 12.91 -7.19 -2.09
C THR A 125 11.76 -8.12 -1.69
N HIS A 126 11.93 -9.43 -1.88
CA HIS A 126 10.97 -10.42 -1.38
C HIS A 126 10.86 -10.37 0.15
N ALA A 127 11.99 -10.40 0.86
CA ALA A 127 12.02 -10.35 2.32
C ALA A 127 11.36 -9.07 2.89
N VAL A 128 11.54 -7.93 2.23
CA VAL A 128 10.92 -6.66 2.67
C VAL A 128 9.40 -6.66 2.45
N ILE A 129 8.92 -7.14 1.31
CA ILE A 129 7.48 -7.20 1.00
C ILE A 129 6.77 -8.14 1.98
N TRP A 130 7.28 -9.36 2.17
CA TRP A 130 6.71 -10.31 3.13
C TRP A 130 6.88 -9.83 4.57
N GLY A 131 8.03 -9.24 4.90
CA GLY A 131 8.29 -8.66 6.20
C GLY A 131 7.28 -7.56 6.54
N SER A 132 6.93 -6.70 5.58
CA SER A 132 5.90 -5.67 5.74
C SER A 132 4.53 -6.29 6.02
N MET A 133 4.11 -7.30 5.26
CA MET A 133 2.84 -8.00 5.50
C MET A 133 2.76 -8.62 6.90
N VAL A 134 3.83 -9.30 7.33
CA VAL A 134 3.90 -9.91 8.67
C VAL A 134 3.90 -8.84 9.75
N ALA A 135 4.65 -7.75 9.56
CA ALA A 135 4.71 -6.64 10.50
C ALA A 135 3.32 -6.00 10.69
N THR A 136 2.56 -5.81 9.62
CA THR A 136 1.19 -5.29 9.71
C THR A 136 0.28 -6.21 10.52
N CYS A 137 0.31 -7.53 10.26
CA CYS A 137 -0.47 -8.48 11.05
C CYS A 137 -0.11 -8.41 12.55
N ILE A 138 1.18 -8.36 12.88
CA ILE A 138 1.66 -8.26 14.26
C ILE A 138 1.18 -6.95 14.90
N CYS A 139 1.33 -5.82 14.20
CA CYS A 139 0.94 -4.53 14.74
C CYS A 139 -0.58 -4.39 14.94
N VAL A 140 -1.40 -4.93 14.03
CA VAL A 140 -2.87 -4.95 14.22
C VAL A 140 -3.24 -5.78 15.46
N ILE A 141 -2.64 -6.96 15.63
CA ILE A 141 -2.86 -7.79 16.83
C ILE A 141 -2.42 -7.06 18.11
N LEU A 142 -1.29 -6.35 18.06
CA LEU A 142 -0.79 -5.58 19.20
C LEU A 142 -1.74 -4.41 19.55
N ILE A 143 -2.29 -3.73 18.55
CA ILE A 143 -3.26 -2.64 18.77
C ILE A 143 -4.52 -3.18 19.45
N ASP A 144 -5.06 -4.32 18.99
CA ASP A 144 -6.22 -4.96 19.61
C ASP A 144 -5.91 -5.47 21.03
N SER A 145 -4.66 -5.85 21.30
CA SER A 145 -4.21 -6.33 22.62
C SER A 145 -3.96 -5.21 23.64
N ILE A 146 -3.85 -3.96 23.22
CA ILE A 146 -3.58 -2.81 24.11
C ILE A 146 -4.88 -2.01 24.30
N PRO A 147 -5.63 -2.26 25.38
CA PRO A 147 -6.91 -1.58 25.63
C PRO A 147 -6.77 -0.10 26.02
N GLU A 148 -5.54 0.42 26.17
CA GLU A 148 -5.26 1.80 26.66
C GLU A 148 -4.93 2.81 25.55
N LEU A 149 -4.97 2.42 24.27
CA LEU A 149 -4.73 3.38 23.18
C LEU A 149 -5.96 4.31 23.03
N PRO A 150 -5.78 5.65 23.07
CA PRO A 150 -6.88 6.58 22.92
C PRO A 150 -7.50 6.39 21.52
N GLY A 151 -8.81 6.10 21.47
CA GLY A 151 -9.51 5.82 20.21
C GLY A 151 -10.65 4.79 20.28
N PHE A 152 -10.98 4.26 21.47
CA PHE A 152 -12.30 3.69 21.75
C PHE A 152 -13.28 4.77 22.20
#